data_AF-A0A0A3YXB2-F1
#
_entry.id   AF-A0A0A3YXB2-F1
#
_cell.length_a   1.000
_cell.length_b   1.000
_cell.length_c   1.000
_cell.angle_alpha   90.00
_cell.angle_beta   90.00
_cell.angle_gamma   90.00
#
_symmetry.space_group_name_H-M   'P 1'
#
loop_
_entity.id
_entity.type
_entity.pdbx_description
1 polymer ?
#
loop_
_entity_poly.entity_id
_entity_poly.type
_entity_poly.pdbx_seq_one_letter_code
_entity_poly.pdbx_strand_id
1 'polypeptide(L)'
;MTPDYFRTVMPSVFVPEDATWIQEQMAKLSPSMRQKIALNYAVVYQETFDAEPVSFRQENRARHEANTRLRLFVERYHRAAMGLVEKPKEVIC
;
A
#
# COMPACT_ATOMS: atom_id res chain seq x y z
N MET A 1 -2.29 22.34 -12.84
CA MET A 1 -1.09 21.93 -12.09
C MET A 1 -1.08 20.42 -12.03
N THR A 2 -0.24 19.77 -12.84
CA THR A 2 0.03 18.34 -12.70
C THR A 2 0.88 18.13 -11.46
N PRO A 3 0.46 17.33 -10.47
CA PRO A 3 1.29 17.09 -9.29
C PRO A 3 2.60 16.42 -9.73
N ASP A 4 3.73 16.93 -9.25
CA ASP A 4 5.06 16.40 -9.54
C ASP A 4 5.25 15.08 -8.78
N TYR A 5 4.81 13.98 -9.40
CA TYR A 5 4.85 12.65 -8.80
C TYR A 5 6.25 12.00 -8.88
N PHE A 6 7.27 12.69 -9.40
CA PHE A 6 8.58 12.09 -9.73
C PHE A 6 9.51 11.83 -8.54
N ARG A 7 9.16 12.25 -7.32
CA ARG A 7 10.01 12.03 -6.13
C ARG A 7 9.83 10.66 -5.48
N THR A 8 8.76 9.93 -5.80
CA THR A 8 8.38 8.70 -5.10
C THR A 8 7.83 7.68 -6.09
N VAL A 9 8.28 6.42 -6.00
CA VAL A 9 7.80 5.33 -6.87
C VAL A 9 6.31 5.12 -6.65
N MET A 10 5.52 5.33 -7.70
CA MET A 10 4.06 5.15 -7.69
C MET A 10 3.67 3.76 -8.19
N PRO A 11 2.55 3.19 -7.71
CA PRO A 11 1.95 2.00 -8.30
C PRO A 11 1.54 2.23 -9.76
N SER A 12 1.48 1.16 -10.56
CA SER A 12 1.01 1.23 -11.96
C SER A 12 -0.50 1.48 -12.06
N VAL A 13 -1.27 1.03 -11.07
CA VAL A 13 -2.73 1.17 -11.01
C VAL A 13 -3.09 1.79 -9.66
N PHE A 14 -3.74 2.94 -9.69
CA PHE A 14 -4.27 3.64 -8.53
C PHE A 14 -5.33 4.68 -8.96
N VAL A 15 -6.16 5.11 -8.01
CA VAL A 15 -7.13 6.18 -8.24
C VAL A 15 -6.42 7.54 -8.07
N PRO A 16 -6.52 8.49 -9.01
CA PRO A 16 -5.83 9.78 -8.94
C PRO A 16 -6.10 10.58 -7.67
N GLU A 17 -7.30 10.44 -7.10
CA GLU A 17 -7.71 11.08 -5.84
C GLU A 17 -6.84 10.64 -4.65
N ASP A 18 -6.44 9.37 -4.63
CA ASP A 18 -5.62 8.80 -3.56
C ASP A 18 -4.11 9.00 -3.81
N ALA A 19 -3.71 9.54 -4.96
CA ALA A 19 -2.31 9.66 -5.37
C ALA A 19 -1.45 10.37 -4.32
N THR A 20 -1.93 11.51 -3.81
CA THR A 20 -1.24 12.30 -2.78
C THR A 20 -1.04 11.48 -1.51
N TRP A 21 -2.09 10.79 -1.06
CA TRP A 21 -2.04 9.97 0.16
C TRP A 21 -1.09 8.77 0.00
N ILE A 22 -1.12 8.11 -1.16
CA ILE A 22 -0.22 6.99 -1.47
C ILE A 22 1.23 7.47 -1.42
N GLN A 23 1.54 8.66 -1.95
CA GLN A 23 2.89 9.20 -1.89
C GLN A 23 3.37 9.46 -0.48
N GLU A 24 2.52 10.04 0.37
CA GLU A 24 2.83 10.26 1.78
C GLU A 24 3.13 8.94 2.51
N GLN A 25 2.38 7.87 2.20
CA GLN A 25 2.64 6.55 2.76
C GLN A 25 3.96 5.94 2.24
N MET A 26 4.23 6.04 0.94
CA MET A 26 5.48 5.52 0.37
C MET A 26 6.70 6.31 0.85
N ALA A 27 6.57 7.60 1.10
CA ALA A 27 7.66 8.45 1.60
C ALA A 27 8.18 7.99 2.98
N LYS A 28 7.32 7.40 3.79
CA LYS A 28 7.65 6.82 5.10
C LYS A 28 8.47 5.53 5.04
N LEU A 29 8.48 4.87 3.88
CA LEU A 29 9.22 3.64 3.64
C LEU A 29 10.62 3.94 3.09
N SER A 30 11.53 2.98 3.29
CA SER A 30 12.88 3.04 2.70
C SER A 30 12.81 2.96 1.16
N PRO A 31 13.77 3.58 0.43
CA PRO A 31 13.76 3.60 -1.03
C PRO A 31 13.68 2.21 -1.67
N SER A 32 14.37 1.21 -1.11
CA SER A 32 14.38 -0.18 -1.60
C SER A 32 13.01 -0.86 -1.46
N MET A 33 12.24 -0.54 -0.42
CA MET A 33 10.92 -1.13 -0.19
C MET A 33 9.83 -0.50 -1.04
N ARG A 34 9.95 0.79 -1.40
CA ARG A 34 8.94 1.51 -2.20
C ARG A 34 8.59 0.79 -3.50
N GLN A 35 9.59 0.27 -4.22
CA GLN A 35 9.36 -0.49 -5.46
C GLN A 35 8.56 -1.76 -5.22
N LYS A 36 8.94 -2.55 -4.20
CA LYS A 36 8.26 -3.79 -3.86
C LYS A 36 6.82 -3.53 -3.41
N ILE A 37 6.59 -2.47 -2.63
CA ILE A 37 5.24 -2.14 -2.15
C ILE A 37 4.38 -1.56 -3.26
N ALA A 38 4.94 -0.75 -4.17
CA ALA A 38 4.22 -0.25 -5.34
C ALA A 38 3.69 -1.40 -6.23
N LEU A 39 4.51 -2.43 -6.46
CA LEU A 39 4.08 -3.62 -7.20
C LEU A 39 2.98 -4.38 -6.46
N ASN A 40 3.18 -4.67 -5.16
CA ASN A 40 2.16 -5.38 -4.37
C ASN A 40 0.84 -4.60 -4.29
N TYR A 41 0.91 -3.28 -4.18
CA TYR A 41 -0.28 -2.43 -4.18
C TYR A 41 -1.08 -2.62 -5.48
N ALA A 42 -0.41 -2.54 -6.63
CA ALA A 42 -1.05 -2.72 -7.93
C ALA A 42 -1.66 -4.12 -8.10
N VAL A 43 -0.95 -5.17 -7.64
CA VAL A 43 -1.47 -6.55 -7.65
C VAL A 43 -2.74 -6.66 -6.82
N VAL A 44 -2.73 -6.19 -5.57
CA VAL A 44 -3.91 -6.26 -4.69
C VAL A 44 -5.08 -5.48 -5.27
N TYR A 45 -4.81 -4.28 -5.82
CA TYR A 45 -5.83 -3.47 -6.46
C TYR A 45 -6.48 -4.24 -7.62
N GLN A 46 -5.69 -4.82 -8.52
CA GLN A 46 -6.22 -5.55 -9.66
C GLN A 46 -6.98 -6.81 -9.23
N GLU A 47 -6.42 -7.61 -8.32
CA GLU A 47 -7.08 -8.83 -7.82
C GLU A 47 -8.44 -8.54 -7.18
N THR A 48 -8.54 -7.47 -6.42
CA THR A 48 -9.77 -7.08 -5.73
C THR A 48 -10.77 -6.42 -6.66
N PHE A 49 -10.30 -5.69 -7.67
CA PHE A 49 -11.12 -5.17 -8.75
C PHE A 49 -11.77 -6.31 -9.55
N ASP A 50 -10.96 -7.30 -9.95
CA ASP A 50 -11.40 -8.45 -10.74
C ASP A 50 -12.32 -9.40 -9.94
N ALA A 51 -12.10 -9.49 -8.62
CA ALA A 51 -12.94 -10.32 -7.74
C ALA A 51 -14.32 -9.71 -7.45
N GLU A 52 -14.49 -8.39 -7.56
CA GLU A 52 -15.78 -7.74 -7.29
C GLU A 52 -16.70 -7.85 -8.52
N PRO A 53 -17.87 -8.50 -8.40
CA PRO A 53 -18.77 -8.73 -9.53
C PRO A 53 -19.58 -7.49 -9.93
N VAL A 54 -19.67 -6.49 -9.05
CA VAL A 54 -20.51 -5.30 -9.27
C VAL A 54 -19.66 -4.15 -9.79
N SER A 55 -19.74 -3.85 -11.10
CA SER A 55 -18.83 -2.92 -11.78
C SER A 55 -18.67 -1.55 -11.13
N PHE A 56 -19.76 -0.94 -10.63
CA PHE A 56 -19.67 0.39 -9.99
C PHE A 56 -19.07 0.36 -8.58
N ARG A 57 -18.90 -0.82 -7.98
CA ARG A 57 -18.27 -1.02 -6.66
C ARG A 57 -16.82 -1.47 -6.75
N GLN A 58 -16.39 -1.99 -7.90
CA GLN A 58 -15.06 -2.54 -8.11
C GLN A 58 -13.97 -1.57 -7.68
N GLU A 59 -14.01 -0.33 -8.18
CA GLU A 59 -13.03 0.70 -7.85
C GLU A 59 -13.00 1.03 -6.35
N ASN A 60 -14.17 1.21 -5.73
CA ASN A 60 -14.29 1.51 -4.31
C ASN A 60 -13.79 0.35 -3.42
N ARG A 61 -14.03 -0.90 -3.83
CA ARG A 61 -13.52 -2.07 -3.13
C ARG A 61 -12.02 -2.21 -3.29
N ALA A 62 -11.52 -2.06 -4.52
CA ALA A 62 -10.11 -2.18 -4.82
C ALA A 62 -9.27 -1.14 -4.08
N ARG A 63 -9.69 0.14 -4.11
CA ARG A 63 -9.01 1.20 -3.37
C ARG A 63 -9.06 0.96 -1.86
N HIS A 64 -10.19 0.50 -1.33
CA HIS A 64 -10.33 0.26 0.11
C HIS A 64 -9.39 -0.83 0.61
N GLU A 65 -9.31 -1.96 -0.08
CA GLU A 65 -8.45 -3.08 0.31
C GLU A 65 -6.97 -2.71 0.15
N ALA A 66 -6.59 -2.15 -1.00
CA ALA A 66 -5.21 -1.76 -1.28
C ALA A 66 -4.71 -0.68 -0.30
N ASN A 67 -5.50 0.37 -0.05
CA ASN A 67 -5.14 1.43 0.89
C ASN A 67 -5.07 0.91 2.34
N THR A 68 -6.00 0.04 2.74
CA THR A 68 -5.98 -0.55 4.09
C THR A 68 -4.72 -1.37 4.32
N ARG A 69 -4.33 -2.21 3.36
CA ARG A 69 -3.09 -2.99 3.45
C ARG A 69 -1.86 -2.09 3.49
N LEU A 70 -1.79 -1.05 2.65
CA LEU A 70 -0.68 -0.10 2.66
C LEU A 70 -0.53 0.58 4.02
N ARG A 71 -1.63 1.06 4.60
CA ARG A 71 -1.63 1.70 5.93
C ARG A 71 -1.11 0.76 7.02
N LEU A 72 -1.65 -0.47 7.07
CA LEU A 72 -1.24 -1.46 8.07
C LEU A 72 0.23 -1.84 7.94
N PHE A 73 0.73 -1.93 6.70
CA PHE A 73 2.12 -2.23 6.44
C PHE A 73 3.04 -1.10 6.94
N VAL A 74 2.72 0.14 6.59
CA VAL A 74 3.48 1.32 7.01
C VAL A 74 3.47 1.46 8.54
N GLU A 75 2.33 1.25 9.20
CA GLU A 75 2.23 1.28 10.66
C GLU A 75 3.11 0.22 11.32
N ARG A 76 3.05 -1.03 10.83
CA ARG A 76 3.92 -2.12 11.30
C ARG A 76 5.39 -1.82 11.06
N TYR A 77 5.74 -1.27 9.90
CA TYR A 77 7.10 -0.90 9.56
C TYR A 77 7.64 0.18 10.52
N HIS A 78 6.85 1.21 10.83
CA HIS A 78 7.23 2.21 11.81
C HIS A 78 7.43 1.63 13.20
N ARG A 79 6.54 0.75 13.67
CA ARG A 79 6.68 0.08 14.97
C ARG A 79 7.96 -0.76 15.03
N ALA A 80 8.26 -1.51 13.97
CA ALA A 80 9.48 -2.30 13.85
C ALA A 80 10.73 -1.41 13.82
N ALA A 81 10.70 -0.30 13.07
CA ALA A 81 11.81 0.65 12.98
C ALA A 81 12.08 1.37 14.33
N MET A 82 11.05 1.59 15.15
CA MET A 82 11.19 2.10 16.52
C MET A 82 11.67 1.06 17.54
N GLY A 83 12.01 -0.17 17.11
CA GLY A 83 12.49 -1.23 17.99
C GLY A 83 11.41 -1.91 18.83
N LEU A 84 10.12 -1.60 18.59
CA LEU A 84 8.97 -2.26 19.22
C LEU A 84 8.59 -3.54 18.45
N VAL A 85 9.59 -4.33 18.07
CA VAL A 85 9.37 -5.61 17.42
C VAL A 85 8.88 -6.58 18.49
N GLU A 86 7.59 -6.91 18.46
CA GLU A 86 7.05 -8.01 19.26
C GLU A 86 7.89 -9.25 18.94
N LYS A 87 8.44 -9.89 19.97
CA LYS A 87 9.22 -11.12 19.82
C LYS A 87 8.39 -12.13 19.00
N PRO A 88 9.00 -12.82 18.02
CA PRO A 88 8.30 -13.86 17.31
C PRO A 88 7.72 -14.85 18.32
N LYS A 89 6.45 -15.23 18.15
CA LYS A 89 5.80 -16.21 19.02
C LYS A 89 6.62 -17.49 18.93
N GLU A 90 7.29 -17.88 20.02
CA GLU A 90 7.91 -19.19 20.13
C GLU A 90 6.80 -20.23 19.93
N VAL A 91 6.83 -20.89 18.78
CA VAL A 91 6.04 -22.09 18.57
C VAL A 91 6.80 -23.17 19.32
N ILE A 92 6.32 -23.52 20.51
CA ILE A 92 6.84 -24.66 21.27
C ILE A 92 6.33 -25.90 20.53
N CYS A 93 7.25 -26.63 19.91
CA CYS A 93 7.02 -27.91 19.25
C CYS A 93 6.75 -29.02 20.27
#